data_AF-A0A9D4TEE1-F1
#
_entry.id   AF-A0A9D4TEE1-F1
#
_cell.length_a   1.000
_cell.length_b   1.000
_cell.length_c   1.000
_cell.angle_alpha   90.00
_cell.angle_beta   90.00
_cell.angle_gamma   90.00
#
_symmetry.space_group_name_H-M   'P 1'
#
loop_
_entity.id
_entity.type
_entity.pdbx_description
1 polymer ?
#
loop_
_entity_poly.entity_id
_entity_poly.type
_entity_poly.pdbx_seq_one_letter_code
_entity_poly.pdbx_strand_id
1 'polypeptide(L)'
;WGFSGVMMRASGISWDLRKTQPYDVYHQMNFDIPVGTRGDCYDRYLIRIEEMRQSLRIIMQCLNEMPQGMIKVDDRKITPPSRSQMKQSMESLIHHFKLYTEGFVVPAGETYTAVEAPKGEFGVYLV
;
A
#
# COMPACT_ATOMS: atom_id res chain seq x y z
N TRP A 1 11.47 -1.42 -22.79
CA TRP A 1 10.68 -2.55 -22.25
C TRP A 1 10.04 -2.26 -20.89
N GLY A 2 10.35 -1.15 -20.20
CA GLY A 2 9.54 -0.66 -19.06
C GLY A 2 9.33 -1.66 -17.93
N PHE A 3 10.31 -2.55 -17.69
CA PHE A 3 10.18 -3.60 -16.66
C PHE A 3 10.41 -3.03 -15.26
N SER A 4 9.65 -3.55 -14.30
CA SER A 4 9.70 -3.16 -12.89
C SER A 4 9.71 -4.39 -11.96
N GLY A 5 9.97 -4.17 -10.67
CA GLY A 5 10.02 -5.19 -9.62
C GLY A 5 11.01 -6.32 -9.87
N VAL A 6 10.54 -7.56 -9.73
CA VAL A 6 11.36 -8.79 -9.84
C VAL A 6 12.16 -8.86 -11.14
N MET A 7 11.59 -8.36 -12.25
CA MET A 7 12.28 -8.37 -13.54
C MET A 7 13.51 -7.46 -13.53
N MET A 8 13.42 -6.29 -12.88
CA MET A 8 14.51 -5.34 -12.76
C MET A 8 15.55 -5.81 -11.72
N ARG A 9 15.07 -6.34 -10.59
CA ARG A 9 15.92 -6.89 -9.52
C ARG A 9 16.73 -8.09 -9.96
N ALA A 10 16.18 -8.96 -10.81
CA ALA A 10 16.92 -10.10 -11.34
C ALA A 10 18.11 -9.67 -12.21
N SER A 11 18.00 -8.54 -12.91
CA SER A 11 19.09 -7.98 -13.72
C SER A 11 20.17 -7.22 -12.92
N GLY A 12 20.17 -7.32 -11.58
CA GLY A 12 21.20 -6.70 -10.75
C GLY A 12 20.90 -5.27 -10.31
N ILE A 13 19.72 -4.72 -10.63
CA ILE A 13 19.34 -3.36 -10.23
C ILE A 13 18.59 -3.42 -8.91
N SER A 14 19.16 -2.82 -7.86
CA SER A 14 18.55 -2.72 -6.54
C SER A 14 17.46 -1.64 -6.48
N TRP A 15 16.32 -1.90 -7.11
CA TRP A 15 15.17 -0.98 -7.15
C TRP A 15 13.92 -1.61 -6.52
N ASP A 16 13.31 -0.91 -5.56
CA ASP A 16 12.07 -1.29 -4.89
C ASP A 16 11.42 -0.03 -4.29
N LEU A 17 10.18 0.28 -4.69
CA LEU A 17 9.50 1.48 -4.24
C LEU A 17 9.32 1.53 -2.72
N ARG A 18 9.21 0.38 -2.04
CA ARG A 18 9.02 0.32 -0.58
C ARG A 18 10.22 0.86 0.20
N LYS A 19 11.40 0.94 -0.42
CA LYS A 19 12.60 1.56 0.18
C LYS A 19 12.95 2.90 -0.45
N THR A 20 12.86 3.04 -1.78
CA THR A 20 13.26 4.27 -2.47
C THR A 20 12.22 5.39 -2.33
N GLN A 21 10.93 5.05 -2.37
CA GLN A 21 9.81 5.98 -2.24
C GLN A 21 8.80 5.39 -1.23
N PRO A 22 9.18 5.29 0.05
CA PRO A 22 8.40 4.56 1.03
C PRO A 22 7.02 5.22 1.22
N TYR A 23 5.98 4.42 1.06
CA TYR A 23 4.60 4.75 1.40
C TYR A 23 4.21 4.03 2.72
N ASP A 24 3.11 4.46 3.33
CA ASP A 24 2.62 3.95 4.61
C ASP A 24 3.73 3.89 5.68
N VAL A 25 3.96 2.71 6.26
CA VAL A 25 4.89 2.48 7.38
C VAL A 25 6.14 1.72 6.94
N TYR A 26 6.35 1.46 5.63
CA TYR A 26 7.49 0.67 5.14
C TYR A 26 8.86 1.26 5.50
N HIS A 27 8.95 2.57 5.74
CA HIS A 27 10.17 3.25 6.19
C HIS A 27 10.63 2.82 7.59
N GLN A 28 9.71 2.35 8.45
CA GLN A 28 9.99 1.87 9.81
C GLN A 28 10.27 0.36 9.85
N MET A 29 9.91 -0.35 8.77
CA MET A 29 10.02 -1.80 8.68
C MET A 29 11.41 -2.25 8.25
N ASN A 30 11.90 -3.30 8.90
CA ASN A 30 13.23 -3.87 8.68
C ASN A 30 13.15 -5.12 7.81
N PHE A 31 13.37 -4.95 6.51
CA PHE A 31 13.45 -6.03 5.52
C PHE A 31 14.54 -5.73 4.48
N ASP A 32 15.03 -6.80 3.85
CA ASP A 32 16.07 -6.76 2.84
C ASP A 32 15.48 -6.97 1.44
N ILE A 33 16.12 -6.40 0.41
CA ILE A 33 15.68 -6.54 -0.99
C ILE A 33 16.60 -7.55 -1.69
N PRO A 34 16.09 -8.72 -2.13
CA PRO A 34 16.88 -9.66 -2.89
C PRO A 34 17.14 -9.14 -4.31
N VAL A 35 18.40 -9.24 -4.74
CA VAL A 35 18.86 -8.79 -6.07
C VAL A 35 19.59 -9.95 -6.74
N GLY A 36 19.26 -10.19 -8.02
CA GLY A 36 19.88 -11.24 -8.84
C GLY A 36 21.19 -10.77 -9.46
N THR A 37 21.88 -11.66 -10.16
CA THR A 37 23.18 -11.33 -10.78
C THR A 37 23.22 -11.64 -12.28
N ARG A 38 22.50 -12.67 -12.72
CA ARG A 38 22.54 -13.17 -14.10
C ARG A 38 21.33 -12.75 -14.93
N GLY A 39 20.22 -12.37 -14.28
CA GLY A 39 18.99 -11.95 -14.97
C GLY A 39 18.22 -13.08 -15.63
N ASP A 40 18.49 -14.33 -15.28
CA ASP A 40 17.82 -15.50 -15.84
C ASP A 40 16.47 -15.79 -15.15
N CYS A 41 15.76 -16.83 -15.62
CA CYS A 41 14.51 -17.26 -14.99
C CYS A 41 14.73 -17.81 -13.57
N TYR A 42 15.93 -18.33 -13.28
CA TYR A 42 16.25 -18.94 -12.01
C TYR A 42 16.44 -17.89 -10.92
N ASP A 43 17.16 -16.80 -11.20
CA ASP A 43 17.29 -15.65 -10.31
C ASP A 43 15.91 -15.06 -9.98
N ARG A 44 15.02 -14.93 -10.97
CA ARG A 44 13.64 -14.46 -10.75
C ARG A 44 12.84 -15.39 -9.83
N TYR A 45 13.06 -16.69 -9.94
CA TYR A 45 12.42 -17.67 -9.06
C TYR A 45 12.95 -17.55 -7.62
N LEU A 46 14.28 -17.48 -7.45
CA LEU A 46 14.91 -17.33 -6.14
C LEU A 46 14.49 -16.03 -5.45
N ILE A 47 14.48 -14.92 -6.17
CA ILE A 47 14.03 -13.61 -5.67
C ILE A 47 12.61 -13.69 -5.11
N ARG A 48 11.68 -14.37 -5.79
CA ARG A 48 10.30 -14.52 -5.28
C ARG A 48 10.25 -15.34 -3.99
N ILE A 49 11.10 -16.36 -3.84
CA ILE A 49 11.17 -17.15 -2.61
C ILE A 49 11.71 -16.32 -1.46
N GLU A 50 12.78 -15.57 -1.71
CA GLU A 50 13.36 -14.61 -0.76
C GLU A 50 12.34 -13.55 -0.34
N GLU A 51 11.58 -12.99 -1.28
CA GLU A 51 10.52 -12.01 -1.01
C GLU A 51 9.40 -12.58 -0.13
N MET A 52 9.02 -13.85 -0.31
CA MET A 52 8.05 -14.50 0.58
C MET A 52 8.59 -14.58 2.01
N ARG A 53 9.89 -14.87 2.20
CA ARG A 53 10.53 -14.89 3.53
C ARG A 53 10.57 -13.50 4.15
N GLN A 54 10.94 -12.48 3.38
CA GLN A 54 10.95 -11.09 3.85
C GLN A 54 9.53 -10.59 4.16
N SER A 55 8.53 -11.02 3.39
CA SER A 55 7.11 -10.72 3.67
C SER A 55 6.67 -11.30 5.01
N LEU A 56 7.08 -12.54 5.34
CA LEU A 56 6.83 -13.12 6.67
C LEU A 56 7.51 -12.31 7.78
N ARG A 57 8.74 -11.83 7.56
CA ARG A 57 9.45 -10.97 8.50
C ARG A 57 8.70 -9.66 8.76
N ILE A 58 8.18 -9.03 7.71
CA ILE A 58 7.36 -7.82 7.82
C ILE A 58 6.08 -8.12 8.62
N ILE A 59 5.37 -9.22 8.31
CA ILE A 59 4.16 -9.61 9.05
C ILE A 59 4.45 -9.78 10.55
N MET A 60 5.55 -10.44 10.91
CA MET A 60 5.93 -10.61 12.31
C MET A 60 6.28 -9.27 13.00
N GLN A 61 6.94 -8.35 12.30
CA GLN A 61 7.21 -7.00 12.82
C GLN A 61 5.92 -6.22 13.03
N CYS A 62 5.03 -6.20 12.03
CA CYS A 62 3.73 -5.57 12.13
C CYS A 62 2.95 -6.10 13.34
N LEU A 63 2.92 -7.42 13.58
CA LEU A 63 2.23 -8.01 14.71
C LEU A 63 2.79 -7.57 16.06
N ASN A 64 4.11 -7.45 16.18
CA ASN A 64 4.77 -7.06 17.42
C ASN A 64 4.63 -5.56 17.71
N GLU A 65 4.58 -4.72 16.66
CA GLU A 65 4.59 -3.26 16.76
C GLU A 65 3.20 -2.65 16.48
N MET A 66 2.11 -3.43 16.58
CA MET A 66 0.75 -2.93 16.30
C MET A 66 0.36 -1.81 17.28
N PRO A 67 0.18 -0.55 16.82
CA PRO A 67 -0.34 0.50 17.66
C PRO A 67 -1.84 0.31 17.88
N GLN A 68 -2.32 0.77 19.04
CA GLN A 68 -3.75 0.92 19.28
C GLN A 68 -4.23 2.28 18.76
N GLY A 69 -5.44 2.35 18.24
CA GLY A 69 -6.00 3.60 17.76
C GLY A 69 -7.18 3.43 16.82
N MET A 70 -7.56 4.54 16.19
CA MET A 70 -8.59 4.55 15.17
C MET A 70 -8.04 3.99 13.85
N ILE A 71 -8.84 3.16 13.18
CA ILE A 71 -8.48 2.53 11.90
C ILE A 71 -8.89 3.41 10.70
N LYS A 72 -9.82 4.34 10.92
CA LYS A 72 -10.33 5.28 9.92
C LYS A 72 -9.95 6.71 10.31
N VAL A 73 -9.85 7.58 9.31
CA VAL A 73 -9.71 9.02 9.51
C VAL A 73 -10.94 9.55 10.25
N ASP A 74 -10.76 10.47 11.20
CA ASP A 74 -11.84 11.03 12.03
C ASP A 74 -12.78 11.99 11.26
N ASP A 75 -12.48 12.27 9.97
CA ASP A 75 -13.34 13.06 9.12
C ASP A 75 -14.50 12.23 8.55
N ARG A 76 -15.71 12.53 9.05
CA ARG A 76 -16.98 11.89 8.69
C ARG A 76 -17.51 12.33 7.33
N LYS A 77 -16.87 13.30 6.67
CA LYS A 77 -17.18 13.67 5.28
C LYS A 77 -16.45 12.82 4.25
N ILE A 78 -15.42 12.08 4.68
CA ILE A 78 -14.63 11.20 3.82
C ILE A 78 -14.92 9.74 4.18
N THR A 79 -14.91 9.42 5.48
CA THR A 79 -15.17 8.05 5.93
C THR A 79 -16.55 7.90 6.57
N PRO A 80 -17.23 6.76 6.35
CA PRO A 80 -18.54 6.55 6.94
C PRO A 80 -18.42 6.32 8.45
N PRO A 81 -19.35 6.90 9.25
CA PRO A 81 -19.35 6.77 10.70
C PRO A 81 -19.64 5.33 11.14
N SER A 82 -19.32 5.04 12.40
CA SER A 82 -19.65 3.75 13.02
C SER A 82 -21.17 3.53 13.09
N ARG A 83 -21.61 2.26 13.02
CA ARG A 83 -23.04 1.91 13.04
C ARG A 83 -23.74 2.29 14.35
N SER A 84 -23.01 2.31 15.46
CA SER A 84 -23.54 2.76 16.75
C SER A 84 -23.84 4.27 16.73
N GLN A 85 -22.87 5.08 16.28
CA GLN A 85 -23.02 6.54 16.21
C GLN A 85 -24.10 6.95 15.22
N MET A 86 -24.15 6.30 14.05
CA MET A 86 -25.16 6.54 13.01
C MET A 86 -26.61 6.48 13.51
N LYS A 87 -26.88 5.60 14.49
CA LYS A 87 -28.23 5.41 15.05
C LYS A 87 -28.57 6.39 16.18
N GLN A 88 -27.58 7.11 16.71
CA GLN A 88 -27.73 8.00 17.87
C GLN A 88 -27.63 9.48 17.49
N SER A 89 -26.74 9.84 16.55
CA SER A 89 -26.51 11.22 16.14
C SER A 89 -27.14 11.50 14.78
N MET A 90 -27.89 12.60 14.70
CA MET A 90 -28.48 13.06 13.45
C MET A 90 -27.41 13.43 12.41
N GLU A 91 -26.32 14.10 12.83
CA GLU A 91 -25.23 14.49 11.92
C GLU A 91 -24.59 13.27 11.27
N SER A 92 -24.35 12.21 12.05
CA SER A 92 -23.75 10.99 11.54
C SER A 92 -24.66 10.27 10.53
N LEU A 93 -25.99 10.35 10.70
CA LEU A 93 -26.95 9.82 9.73
C LEU A 93 -26.94 10.63 8.42
N ILE A 94 -26.87 11.96 8.51
CA ILE A 94 -26.77 12.84 7.33
C ILE A 94 -25.49 12.52 6.54
N HIS A 95 -24.35 12.43 7.23
CA HIS A 95 -23.07 12.10 6.60
C HIS A 95 -23.09 10.72 5.94
N HIS A 96 -23.62 9.71 6.64
CA HIS A 96 -23.80 8.38 6.06
C HIS A 96 -24.67 8.42 4.80
N PHE A 97 -25.81 9.10 4.85
CA PHE A 97 -26.72 9.18 3.70
C PHE A 97 -26.06 9.86 2.50
N LYS A 98 -25.42 11.03 2.69
CA LYS A 98 -24.72 11.73 1.59
C LYS A 98 -23.58 10.92 1.00
N LEU A 99 -22.74 10.30 1.85
CA LEU A 99 -21.59 9.51 1.38
C LEU A 99 -21.99 8.32 0.51
N TYR A 100 -23.10 7.63 0.82
CA TYR A 100 -23.53 6.46 0.07
C TYR A 100 -24.44 6.77 -1.13
N THR A 101 -24.94 8.00 -1.23
CA THR A 101 -25.81 8.42 -2.35
C THR A 101 -25.07 9.29 -3.37
N GLU A 102 -24.42 10.35 -2.90
CA GLU A 102 -23.67 11.31 -3.72
C GLU A 102 -22.18 10.94 -3.80
N GLY A 103 -21.62 10.42 -2.71
CA GLY A 103 -20.18 10.26 -2.53
C GLY A 103 -19.54 11.49 -1.88
N PHE A 104 -18.21 11.52 -1.84
CA PHE A 104 -17.44 12.69 -1.40
C PHE A 104 -16.82 13.38 -2.62
N VAL A 105 -16.75 14.70 -2.57
CA VAL A 105 -16.16 15.51 -3.64
C VAL A 105 -14.64 15.52 -3.47
N VAL A 106 -13.93 15.05 -4.50
CA VAL A 106 -12.48 15.16 -4.59
C VAL A 106 -12.12 16.52 -5.21
N PRO A 107 -11.15 17.27 -4.66
CA PRO A 107 -10.66 18.49 -5.30
C PRO A 107 -10.15 18.21 -6.72
N ALA A 108 -10.43 19.12 -7.66
CA ALA A 108 -9.96 18.98 -9.03
C ALA A 108 -8.42 19.01 -9.07
N GLY A 109 -7.82 18.03 -9.75
CA GLY A 109 -6.37 17.91 -9.88
C GLY A 109 -6.00 16.53 -10.42
N GLU A 110 -4.74 16.37 -10.81
CA GLU A 110 -4.24 15.14 -11.41
C GLU A 110 -3.13 14.56 -10.54
N THR A 111 -3.11 13.24 -10.37
CA THR A 111 -2.06 12.56 -9.59
C THR A 111 -1.68 11.23 -10.23
N TYR A 112 -0.39 10.92 -10.20
CA TYR A 112 0.14 9.58 -10.48
C TYR A 112 0.74 9.02 -9.21
N THR A 113 0.21 7.90 -8.73
CA THR A 113 0.71 7.22 -7.54
C THR A 113 1.06 5.78 -7.90
N ALA A 114 2.25 5.35 -7.51
CA ALA A 114 2.75 4.01 -7.78
C ALA A 114 3.07 3.26 -6.49
N VAL A 115 2.79 1.96 -6.49
CA VAL A 115 2.99 1.03 -5.38
C VAL A 115 3.76 -0.18 -5.88
N GLU A 116 4.62 -0.75 -5.04
CA GLU A 116 5.31 -2.01 -5.37
C GLU A 116 4.33 -3.19 -5.20
N ALA A 117 3.63 -3.56 -6.27
CA ALA A 117 2.84 -4.79 -6.28
C ALA A 117 3.76 -6.01 -6.41
N PRO A 118 3.29 -7.24 -6.09
CA PRO A 118 4.11 -8.45 -6.23
C PRO A 118 4.58 -8.75 -7.68
N LYS A 119 3.95 -8.11 -8.67
CA LYS A 119 4.35 -8.20 -10.09
C LYS A 119 5.34 -7.10 -10.51
N GLY A 120 5.55 -6.09 -9.68
CA GLY A 120 6.33 -4.88 -9.95
C GLY A 120 5.51 -3.62 -9.70
N GLU A 121 5.97 -2.51 -10.26
CA GLU A 121 5.34 -1.19 -10.11
C GLU A 121 3.91 -1.20 -10.67
N PHE A 122 2.95 -0.91 -9.80
CA PHE A 122 1.54 -0.70 -10.16
C PHE A 122 1.19 0.76 -9.90
N GLY A 123 1.06 1.51 -10.99
CA GLY A 123 0.71 2.92 -10.98
C GLY A 123 -0.75 3.15 -11.35
N VAL A 124 -1.39 4.08 -10.64
CA VAL A 124 -2.72 4.60 -10.98
C VAL A 124 -2.57 6.08 -11.28
N TYR A 125 -3.08 6.50 -12.44
CA TYR A 125 -3.23 7.89 -12.83
C TYR A 125 -4.69 8.30 -12.67
N LEU A 126 -4.95 9.27 -11.81
CA LEU A 126 -6.28 9.83 -11.56
C LEU A 126 -6.31 11.29 -12.03
N VAL A 127 -7.38 11.64 -12.74
CA VAL A 127 -7.70 12.97 -13.28
C VAL A 127 -9.06 13.40 -12.77
#